data_AF-A0A256ZCZ7-F1
#
_entry.id   AF-A0A256ZCZ7-F1
#
_cell.length_a   1.000
_cell.length_b   1.000
_cell.length_c   1.000
_cell.angle_alpha   90.00
_cell.angle_beta   90.00
_cell.angle_gamma   90.00
#
_symmetry.space_group_name_H-M   'P 1'
#
loop_
_entity.id
_entity.type
_entity.pdbx_description
1 polymer ?
#
loop_
_entity_poly.entity_id
_entity_poly.type
_entity_poly.pdbx_seq_one_letter_code
_entity_poly.pdbx_strand_id
1 'polypeptide(L)'
;MRAARSALPTTLDEFIKWYRAAGELRVFWLKPVRSIEVINSSSTSYAISATWVVRGRLRRAVISVSRSFAEALDLVRGRDVAIVLTPEGDPTVDYSLVSAEGILYFWDLSRLSLLKPNEDVVVRAFSSWGDSLAGDIAAVHRSSWGFYVPPRRGVHVVLVAYLSGQPVGAAYLNTANFNIDYGVHCARRYWRMRFGTRVLKEIVDLARGFGARYVSVVRVFRRVKGSGSDRRAVAFYRANKPRYTLRVFRVGGG
;
A
#
# COMPACT_ATOMS: atom_id res chain seq x y z
N MET A 1 -15.77 10.44 26.54
CA MET A 1 -16.03 9.48 25.43
C MET A 1 -14.98 9.65 24.34
N ARG A 2 -14.17 8.63 24.03
CA ARG A 2 -13.31 8.67 22.84
C ARG A 2 -14.18 8.43 21.61
N ALA A 3 -14.26 9.40 20.70
CA ALA A 3 -14.92 9.23 19.41
C ALA A 3 -14.44 7.93 18.75
N ALA A 4 -15.40 7.10 18.37
CA ALA A 4 -15.14 5.81 17.78
C ALA A 4 -14.30 6.03 16.50
N ARG A 5 -13.04 5.59 16.49
CA ARG A 5 -12.15 5.82 15.35
C ARG A 5 -12.76 5.12 14.13
N SER A 6 -12.86 5.85 13.02
CA SER A 6 -13.20 5.27 11.71
C SER A 6 -12.28 4.08 11.43
N ALA A 7 -12.83 3.00 10.84
CA ALA A 7 -12.05 1.84 10.41
C ALA A 7 -11.02 2.21 9.33
N LEU A 8 -11.19 3.37 8.67
CA LEU A 8 -10.31 3.87 7.62
C LEU A 8 -9.79 5.30 7.85
N PRO A 9 -8.70 5.68 7.15
CA PRO A 9 -8.18 7.06 7.11
C PRO A 9 -9.10 8.07 6.47
N THR A 10 -10.01 7.60 5.63
CA THR A 10 -10.70 8.36 4.63
C THR A 10 -12.20 8.14 4.73
N THR A 11 -12.98 9.02 4.11
CA THR A 11 -14.39 8.72 3.84
C THR A 11 -14.49 7.52 2.89
N LEU A 12 -15.68 6.93 2.78
CA LEU A 12 -15.94 5.85 1.82
C LEU A 12 -15.65 6.29 0.39
N ASP A 13 -16.05 7.50 0.00
CA ASP A 13 -15.82 8.04 -1.33
C ASP A 13 -14.33 8.24 -1.64
N GLU A 14 -13.58 8.79 -0.68
CA GLU A 14 -12.13 8.92 -0.78
C GLU A 14 -11.46 7.54 -0.92
N PHE A 15 -11.93 6.52 -0.18
CA PHE A 15 -11.42 5.15 -0.31
C PHE A 15 -11.75 4.54 -1.68
N ILE A 16 -12.98 4.72 -2.18
CA ILE A 16 -13.39 4.23 -3.50
C ILE A 16 -12.53 4.87 -4.59
N LYS A 17 -12.28 6.19 -4.51
CA LYS A 17 -11.39 6.90 -5.42
C LYS A 17 -9.96 6.34 -5.37
N TRP A 18 -9.42 6.18 -4.16
CA TRP A 18 -8.11 5.58 -3.95
C TRP A 18 -8.02 4.16 -4.53
N TYR A 19 -9.03 3.33 -4.26
CA TYR A 19 -9.10 1.93 -4.64
C TYR A 19 -9.14 1.74 -6.16
N ARG A 20 -9.92 2.58 -6.89
CA ARG A 20 -9.96 2.57 -8.36
C ARG A 20 -8.58 2.79 -8.97
N ALA A 21 -7.87 3.83 -8.51
CA ALA A 21 -6.53 4.13 -8.99
C ALA A 21 -5.49 3.07 -8.57
N ALA A 22 -5.67 2.44 -7.39
CA ALA A 22 -4.80 1.38 -6.90
C ALA A 22 -4.98 0.05 -7.65
N GLY A 23 -6.09 -0.14 -8.38
CA GLY A 23 -6.38 -1.33 -9.17
C GLY A 23 -5.30 -1.70 -10.20
N GLU A 24 -4.53 -0.70 -10.60
CA GLU A 24 -3.38 -0.82 -11.47
C GLU A 24 -2.21 -1.64 -10.90
N LEU A 25 -2.12 -1.83 -9.58
CA LEU A 25 -1.14 -2.73 -8.96
C LEU A 25 -1.38 -4.19 -9.34
N ARG A 26 -2.60 -4.54 -9.77
CA ARG A 26 -3.00 -5.87 -10.23
C ARG A 26 -2.72 -6.99 -9.22
N VAL A 27 -2.70 -6.68 -7.92
CA VAL A 27 -2.54 -7.65 -6.83
C VAL A 27 -3.86 -8.35 -6.51
N PHE A 28 -3.87 -9.32 -5.59
CA PHE A 28 -5.02 -10.21 -5.37
C PHE A 28 -6.34 -9.49 -5.05
N TRP A 29 -6.27 -8.30 -4.44
CA TRP A 29 -7.43 -7.51 -4.02
C TRP A 29 -7.55 -6.13 -4.69
N LEU A 30 -6.57 -5.77 -5.53
CA LEU A 30 -6.56 -4.52 -6.31
C LEU A 30 -6.42 -4.88 -7.77
N LYS A 31 -7.53 -4.80 -8.49
CA LYS A 31 -7.62 -5.07 -9.93
C LYS A 31 -8.24 -3.86 -10.62
N PRO A 32 -8.01 -3.66 -11.93
CA PRO A 32 -8.72 -2.66 -12.70
C PRO A 32 -10.24 -2.81 -12.52
N VAL A 33 -10.91 -1.70 -12.24
CA VAL A 33 -12.31 -1.68 -11.81
C VAL A 33 -13.19 -1.12 -12.93
N ARG A 34 -14.25 -1.85 -13.28
CA ARG A 34 -15.33 -1.35 -14.15
C ARG A 34 -16.35 -0.54 -13.36
N SER A 35 -16.88 -1.10 -12.28
CA SER A 35 -17.88 -0.45 -11.42
C SER A 35 -17.65 -0.79 -9.94
N ILE A 36 -18.15 0.08 -9.07
CA ILE A 36 -18.19 -0.13 -7.62
C ILE A 36 -19.58 0.24 -7.15
N GLU A 37 -20.18 -0.63 -6.35
CA GLU A 37 -21.45 -0.42 -5.66
C GLU A 37 -21.20 -0.51 -4.16
N VAL A 38 -21.83 0.39 -3.39
CA VAL A 38 -21.79 0.32 -1.93
C VAL A 38 -22.86 -0.68 -1.47
N ILE A 39 -22.44 -1.75 -0.81
CA ILE A 39 -23.35 -2.77 -0.25
C ILE A 39 -23.76 -2.39 1.17
N ASN A 40 -22.81 -1.90 1.95
CA ASN A 40 -23.02 -1.52 3.33
C ASN A 40 -22.17 -0.29 3.66
N SER A 41 -22.73 0.64 4.42
CA SER A 41 -21.99 1.77 4.97
C SER A 41 -22.56 2.11 6.34
N SER A 42 -21.80 1.82 7.37
CA SER A 42 -22.10 2.16 8.76
C SER A 42 -20.96 2.98 9.39
N SER A 43 -21.12 3.38 10.64
CA SER A 43 -20.09 4.12 11.38
C SER A 43 -18.89 3.24 11.79
N THR A 44 -19.03 1.92 11.72
CA THR A 44 -18.03 0.95 12.20
C THR A 44 -17.50 0.03 11.11
N SER A 45 -18.27 -0.15 10.04
CA SER A 45 -17.95 -1.04 8.94
C SER A 45 -18.52 -0.51 7.62
N TYR A 46 -17.93 -0.94 6.50
CA TYR A 46 -18.56 -0.77 5.20
C TYR A 46 -18.13 -1.91 4.28
N ALA A 47 -18.91 -2.14 3.24
CA ALA A 47 -18.63 -3.12 2.20
C ALA A 47 -18.94 -2.56 0.83
N ILE A 48 -18.06 -2.83 -0.13
CA ILE A 48 -18.23 -2.48 -1.54
C ILE A 48 -18.20 -3.73 -2.40
N SER A 49 -19.03 -3.75 -3.44
CA SER A 49 -18.97 -4.71 -4.54
C SER A 49 -18.18 -4.07 -5.68
N ALA A 50 -17.00 -4.62 -5.98
CA ALA A 50 -16.18 -4.17 -7.10
C ALA A 50 -16.32 -5.16 -8.26
N THR A 51 -16.68 -4.66 -9.44
CA THR A 51 -16.61 -5.43 -10.69
C THR A 51 -15.24 -5.21 -11.31
N TRP A 52 -14.37 -6.20 -11.19
CA TRP A 52 -13.03 -6.19 -11.74
C TRP A 52 -12.99 -6.64 -13.20
N VAL A 53 -12.05 -6.07 -13.96
CA VAL A 53 -11.67 -6.54 -15.30
C VAL A 53 -10.39 -7.36 -15.18
N VAL A 54 -10.50 -8.69 -15.25
CA VAL A 54 -9.38 -9.63 -15.11
C VAL A 54 -9.22 -10.43 -16.40
N ARG A 55 -8.14 -10.18 -17.15
CA ARG A 55 -7.85 -10.81 -18.44
C ARG A 55 -9.06 -10.73 -19.40
N GLY A 56 -9.68 -9.56 -19.49
CA GLY A 56 -10.85 -9.30 -20.33
C GLY A 56 -12.19 -9.81 -19.77
N ARG A 57 -12.20 -10.58 -18.67
CA ARG A 57 -13.42 -11.09 -18.04
C ARG A 57 -13.82 -10.25 -16.84
N LEU A 58 -15.14 -10.11 -16.63
CA LEU A 58 -15.68 -9.47 -15.45
C LEU A 58 -15.67 -10.47 -14.29
N ARG A 59 -15.19 -10.03 -13.12
CA ARG A 59 -15.29 -10.78 -11.87
C ARG A 59 -15.77 -9.86 -10.78
N ARG A 60 -16.74 -10.31 -9.99
CA ARG A 60 -17.26 -9.54 -8.87
C ARG A 60 -16.51 -9.95 -7.60
N ALA A 61 -16.05 -8.96 -6.85
CA ALA A 61 -15.46 -9.15 -5.54
C ALA A 61 -16.18 -8.26 -4.53
N VAL A 62 -16.38 -8.78 -3.32
CA VAL A 62 -16.86 -7.97 -2.20
C VAL A 62 -15.67 -7.68 -1.29
N ILE A 63 -15.45 -6.40 -1.01
CA ILE A 63 -14.42 -5.91 -0.11
C ILE A 63 -15.11 -5.29 1.09
N SER A 64 -14.88 -5.86 2.27
CA SER A 64 -15.34 -5.31 3.54
C SER A 64 -14.18 -4.73 4.34
N VAL A 65 -14.48 -3.67 5.08
CA VAL A 65 -13.57 -3.08 6.06
C VAL A 65 -14.34 -2.93 7.37
N SER A 66 -13.81 -3.48 8.45
CA SER A 66 -14.39 -3.33 9.78
C SER A 66 -13.32 -3.17 10.85
N ARG A 67 -13.74 -2.99 12.11
CA ARG A 67 -12.86 -2.93 13.29
C ARG A 67 -12.37 -4.30 13.76
N SER A 68 -13.03 -5.37 13.32
CA SER A 68 -12.62 -6.75 13.55
C SER A 68 -12.82 -7.61 12.30
N PHE A 69 -12.09 -8.72 12.24
CA PHE A 69 -12.10 -9.69 11.17
C PHE A 69 -13.46 -10.40 11.13
N ALA A 70 -14.02 -10.74 12.29
CA ALA A 70 -15.34 -11.37 12.39
C ALA A 70 -16.44 -10.50 11.76
N GLU A 71 -16.53 -9.21 12.14
CA GLU A 71 -17.50 -8.28 11.56
C GLU A 71 -17.31 -8.10 10.05
N ALA A 72 -16.05 -8.00 9.60
CA ALA A 72 -15.75 -7.84 8.18
C ALA A 72 -16.07 -9.13 7.40
N LEU A 73 -15.84 -10.31 7.99
CA LEU A 73 -16.13 -11.61 7.40
C LEU A 73 -17.63 -11.80 7.19
N ASP A 74 -18.47 -11.39 8.14
CA ASP A 74 -19.92 -11.50 8.04
C ASP A 74 -20.49 -10.75 6.82
N LEU A 75 -19.89 -9.61 6.46
CA LEU A 75 -20.29 -8.82 5.30
C LEU A 75 -19.94 -9.47 3.94
N VAL A 76 -19.01 -10.43 3.93
CA VAL A 76 -18.49 -11.07 2.70
C VAL A 76 -18.75 -12.57 2.64
N ARG A 77 -19.43 -13.13 3.63
CA ARG A 77 -19.74 -14.56 3.69
C ARG A 77 -20.56 -15.00 2.48
N GLY A 78 -20.23 -16.17 1.92
CA GLY A 78 -20.90 -16.74 0.75
C GLY A 78 -20.61 -16.01 -0.58
N ARG A 79 -19.66 -15.08 -0.62
CA ARG A 79 -19.25 -14.40 -1.86
C ARG A 79 -18.11 -15.15 -2.55
N ASP A 80 -18.16 -15.24 -3.88
CA ASP A 80 -17.15 -15.92 -4.70
C ASP A 80 -15.73 -15.37 -4.46
N VAL A 81 -15.58 -14.05 -4.52
CA VAL A 81 -14.34 -13.36 -4.15
C VAL A 81 -14.60 -12.45 -2.96
N ALA A 82 -14.16 -12.89 -1.78
CA ALA A 82 -14.30 -12.19 -0.52
C ALA A 82 -12.97 -11.61 -0.05
N ILE A 83 -12.92 -10.29 0.14
CA ILE A 83 -11.77 -9.55 0.65
C ILE A 83 -12.14 -8.90 1.97
N VAL A 84 -11.35 -9.14 3.01
CA VAL A 84 -11.54 -8.60 4.36
C VAL A 84 -10.39 -7.66 4.71
N LEU A 85 -10.70 -6.46 5.17
CA LEU A 85 -9.74 -5.55 5.79
C LEU A 85 -10.09 -5.33 7.27
N THR A 86 -9.10 -5.46 8.14
CA THR A 86 -9.23 -5.29 9.59
C THR A 86 -7.96 -4.63 10.17
N PRO A 87 -8.02 -3.94 11.33
CA PRO A 87 -6.83 -3.43 11.99
C PRO A 87 -5.70 -4.45 12.15
N GLU A 88 -4.47 -3.97 12.00
CA GLU A 88 -3.30 -4.75 12.33
C GLU A 88 -3.25 -5.11 13.82
N GLY A 89 -3.12 -6.41 14.12
CA GLY A 89 -3.11 -6.92 15.49
C GLY A 89 -4.47 -7.39 16.01
N ASP A 90 -5.50 -7.38 15.16
CA ASP A 90 -6.79 -7.98 15.49
C ASP A 90 -6.65 -9.47 15.88
N PRO A 91 -7.07 -9.86 17.10
CA PRO A 91 -6.95 -11.23 17.59
C PRO A 91 -7.99 -12.18 16.99
N THR A 92 -9.03 -11.67 16.34
CA THR A 92 -10.15 -12.46 15.80
C THR A 92 -9.88 -13.06 14.41
N VAL A 93 -8.67 -12.87 13.88
CA VAL A 93 -8.29 -13.38 12.56
C VAL A 93 -8.20 -14.90 12.58
N ASP A 94 -9.14 -15.55 11.90
CA ASP A 94 -9.08 -16.98 11.63
C ASP A 94 -8.27 -17.25 10.35
N TYR A 95 -7.01 -17.65 10.53
CA TYR A 95 -6.11 -17.96 9.42
C TYR A 95 -6.47 -19.23 8.65
N SER A 96 -7.36 -20.09 9.15
CA SER A 96 -7.82 -21.27 8.41
C SER A 96 -8.63 -20.89 7.17
N LEU A 97 -9.29 -19.73 7.20
CA LEU A 97 -10.10 -19.20 6.11
C LEU A 97 -9.30 -18.36 5.10
N VAL A 98 -8.02 -18.08 5.38
CA VAL A 98 -7.21 -17.10 4.62
C VAL A 98 -6.40 -17.80 3.53
N SER A 99 -6.64 -17.40 2.27
CA SER A 99 -5.91 -17.91 1.10
C SER A 99 -4.87 -16.94 0.53
N ALA A 100 -4.96 -15.66 0.88
CA ALA A 100 -3.95 -14.64 0.54
C ALA A 100 -3.95 -13.52 1.57
N GLU A 101 -2.80 -12.89 1.73
CA GLU A 101 -2.60 -11.87 2.75
C GLU A 101 -1.78 -10.70 2.20
N GLY A 102 -2.13 -9.51 2.68
CA GLY A 102 -1.38 -8.30 2.49
C GLY A 102 -1.61 -7.34 3.64
N ILE A 103 -1.09 -6.14 3.47
CA ILE A 103 -1.20 -5.06 4.43
C ILE A 103 -1.22 -3.73 3.71
N LEU A 104 -1.96 -2.79 4.28
CA LEU A 104 -2.18 -1.45 3.81
C LEU A 104 -1.88 -0.48 4.94
N TYR A 105 -0.99 0.48 4.67
CA TYR A 105 -0.68 1.57 5.58
C TYR A 105 -1.09 2.91 4.99
N PHE A 106 -1.55 3.81 5.85
CA PHE A 106 -1.73 5.21 5.52
C PHE A 106 -1.05 6.11 6.55
N TRP A 107 -0.30 7.08 6.05
CA TRP A 107 0.18 8.23 6.81
C TRP A 107 -0.76 9.41 6.56
N ASP A 108 -1.35 9.93 7.63
CA ASP A 108 -2.11 11.18 7.60
C ASP A 108 -1.11 12.34 7.61
N LEU A 109 -1.10 13.14 6.55
CA LEU A 109 -0.09 14.19 6.36
C LEU A 109 -0.27 15.36 7.33
N SER A 110 -1.42 15.47 8.01
CA SER A 110 -1.65 16.45 9.07
C SER A 110 -1.11 16.01 10.44
N ARG A 111 -0.76 14.73 10.60
CA ARG A 111 -0.41 14.11 11.90
C ARG A 111 0.80 13.17 11.78
N LEU A 112 1.82 13.60 11.05
CA LEU A 112 3.00 12.79 10.79
C LEU A 112 3.89 12.65 12.03
N SER A 113 4.47 11.46 12.19
CA SER A 113 5.50 11.19 13.19
C SER A 113 6.50 10.19 12.62
N LEU A 114 7.11 10.55 11.48
CA LEU A 114 8.18 9.75 10.87
C LEU A 114 9.40 9.73 11.81
N LEU A 115 10.23 8.69 11.67
CA LEU A 115 11.53 8.67 12.35
C LEU A 115 12.44 9.78 11.81
N LYS A 116 13.47 10.16 12.56
CA LYS A 116 14.51 11.06 12.05
C LYS A 116 15.20 10.39 10.84
N PRO A 117 15.14 10.99 9.63
CA PRO A 117 15.77 10.45 8.43
C PRO A 117 17.30 10.54 8.52
N ASN A 118 17.98 9.85 7.61
CA ASN A 118 19.40 10.08 7.36
C ASN A 118 19.54 11.24 6.36
N GLU A 119 20.17 12.32 6.79
CA GLU A 119 20.27 13.55 5.99
C GLU A 119 21.36 13.50 4.92
N ASP A 120 22.32 12.58 5.04
CA ASP A 120 23.39 12.37 4.05
C ASP A 120 22.85 11.76 2.74
N VAL A 121 21.63 11.20 2.79
CA VAL A 121 20.96 10.63 1.62
C VAL A 121 20.28 11.76 0.84
N VAL A 122 20.75 11.99 -0.38
CA VAL A 122 20.12 12.95 -1.30
C VAL A 122 19.03 12.23 -2.09
N VAL A 123 17.79 12.73 -2.03
CA VAL A 123 16.67 12.18 -2.80
C VAL A 123 16.32 13.16 -3.92
N ARG A 124 16.09 12.64 -5.12
CA ARG A 124 15.66 13.41 -6.29
C ARG A 124 14.37 12.81 -6.84
N ALA A 125 13.43 13.68 -7.19
CA ALA A 125 12.14 13.31 -7.76
C ALA A 125 12.13 13.59 -9.28
N PHE A 126 11.59 12.66 -10.05
CA PHE A 126 11.59 12.68 -11.51
C PHE A 126 10.20 12.36 -12.04
N SER A 127 9.59 13.30 -12.76
CA SER A 127 8.34 13.09 -13.51
C SER A 127 8.60 12.55 -14.93
N SER A 128 9.83 12.69 -15.41
CA SER A 128 10.33 12.15 -16.68
C SER A 128 11.73 11.57 -16.48
N TRP A 129 12.08 10.53 -17.24
CA TRP A 129 13.36 9.84 -17.13
C TRP A 129 13.77 9.20 -18.46
N GLY A 130 15.07 9.23 -18.75
CA GLY A 130 15.69 8.50 -19.85
C GLY A 130 16.22 7.14 -19.42
N ASP A 131 16.90 6.46 -20.35
CA ASP A 131 17.34 5.06 -20.18
C ASP A 131 18.39 4.88 -19.08
N SER A 132 19.27 5.86 -18.90
CA SER A 132 20.30 5.83 -17.83
C SER A 132 19.66 5.71 -16.44
N LEU A 133 18.71 6.61 -16.12
CA LEU A 133 18.00 6.58 -14.85
C LEU A 133 17.12 5.33 -14.71
N ALA A 134 16.52 4.84 -15.81
CA ALA A 134 15.80 3.58 -15.80
C ALA A 134 16.71 2.39 -15.44
N GLY A 135 17.95 2.39 -15.93
CA GLY A 135 19.00 1.43 -15.59
C GLY A 135 19.33 1.42 -14.10
N ASP A 136 19.53 2.59 -13.50
CA ASP A 136 19.82 2.75 -12.07
C ASP A 136 18.69 2.18 -11.20
N ILE A 137 17.44 2.53 -11.54
CA ILE A 137 16.25 2.04 -10.82
C ILE A 137 16.16 0.51 -10.93
N ALA A 138 16.42 -0.04 -12.12
CA ALA A 138 16.40 -1.48 -12.33
C ALA A 138 17.48 -2.19 -11.51
N ALA A 139 18.69 -1.63 -11.41
CA ALA A 139 19.77 -2.17 -10.59
C ALA A 139 19.42 -2.18 -9.09
N VAL A 140 18.84 -1.07 -8.60
CA VAL A 140 18.35 -0.96 -7.22
C VAL A 140 17.27 -2.00 -6.91
N HIS A 141 16.26 -2.12 -7.78
CA HIS A 141 15.15 -3.05 -7.58
C HIS A 141 15.66 -4.50 -7.54
N ARG A 142 16.45 -4.91 -8.53
CA ARG A 142 17.05 -6.26 -8.58
C ARG A 142 17.84 -6.57 -7.31
N SER A 143 18.64 -5.61 -6.84
CA SER A 143 19.43 -5.75 -5.59
C SER A 143 18.59 -5.79 -4.31
N SER A 144 17.39 -5.20 -4.33
CA SER A 144 16.50 -5.15 -3.17
C SER A 144 15.70 -6.44 -2.99
N TRP A 145 15.05 -6.92 -4.07
CA TRP A 145 14.09 -8.03 -4.00
C TRP A 145 14.15 -9.03 -5.16
N GLY A 146 15.09 -8.89 -6.09
CA GLY A 146 15.39 -9.89 -7.13
C GLY A 146 14.82 -9.63 -8.53
N PHE A 147 13.95 -8.63 -8.71
CA PHE A 147 13.37 -8.32 -10.03
C PHE A 147 13.15 -6.81 -10.19
N TYR A 148 12.84 -6.36 -11.42
CA TYR A 148 12.54 -4.96 -11.73
C TYR A 148 11.08 -4.84 -12.16
N VAL A 149 10.41 -3.78 -11.69
CA VAL A 149 9.11 -3.36 -12.19
C VAL A 149 9.26 -1.93 -12.68
N PRO A 150 9.01 -1.66 -13.98
CA PRO A 150 9.18 -0.32 -14.51
C PRO A 150 8.14 0.65 -13.96
N PRO A 151 8.53 1.90 -13.68
CA PRO A 151 7.58 2.96 -13.39
C PRO A 151 6.79 3.32 -14.65
N ARG A 152 5.62 3.92 -14.46
CA ARG A 152 4.68 4.26 -15.55
C ARG A 152 4.66 5.76 -15.77
N ARG A 153 4.99 6.17 -17.00
CA ARG A 153 4.97 7.58 -17.41
C ARG A 153 3.56 8.16 -17.26
N GLY A 154 3.48 9.40 -16.78
CA GLY A 154 2.22 10.09 -16.52
C GLY A 154 1.44 9.60 -15.28
N VAL A 155 1.85 8.50 -14.65
CA VAL A 155 1.22 7.96 -13.44
C VAL A 155 2.14 8.08 -12.23
N HIS A 156 3.44 7.84 -12.43
CA HIS A 156 4.42 7.81 -11.36
C HIS A 156 5.33 9.04 -11.39
N VAL A 157 5.53 9.64 -10.21
CA VAL A 157 6.77 10.36 -9.92
C VAL A 157 7.74 9.39 -9.29
N VAL A 158 8.93 9.29 -9.88
CA VAL A 158 9.99 8.39 -9.43
C VAL A 158 10.91 9.13 -8.48
N LEU A 159 11.10 8.60 -7.29
CA LEU A 159 12.09 9.09 -6.35
C LEU A 159 13.29 8.15 -6.39
N VAL A 160 14.46 8.68 -6.70
CA VAL A 160 15.74 7.97 -6.63
C VAL A 160 16.61 8.65 -5.61
N ALA A 161 17.28 7.84 -4.81
CA ALA A 161 18.00 8.35 -3.67
C ALA A 161 19.44 7.84 -3.69
N TYR A 162 20.33 8.75 -3.35
CA TYR A 162 21.75 8.70 -3.61
C TYR A 162 22.52 8.84 -2.30
N LEU A 163 23.61 8.08 -2.18
CA LEU A 163 24.59 8.22 -1.12
C LEU A 163 25.97 8.26 -1.76
N SER A 164 26.73 9.33 -1.50
CA SER A 164 28.03 9.57 -2.15
C SER A 164 27.96 9.46 -3.69
N GLY A 165 26.89 9.98 -4.28
CA GLY A 165 26.64 9.97 -5.73
C GLY A 165 26.12 8.64 -6.30
N GLN A 166 26.06 7.56 -5.52
CA GLN A 166 25.61 6.25 -5.98
C GLN A 166 24.10 6.04 -5.74
N PRO A 167 23.33 5.48 -6.69
CA PRO A 167 21.92 5.15 -6.47
C PRO A 167 21.80 3.99 -5.47
N VAL A 168 21.15 4.24 -4.34
CA VAL A 168 21.03 3.25 -3.24
C VAL A 168 19.60 2.81 -2.97
N GLY A 169 18.61 3.54 -3.50
CA GLY A 169 17.21 3.14 -3.42
C GLY A 169 16.28 3.94 -4.32
N ALA A 170 15.06 3.43 -4.43
CA ALA A 170 14.04 3.95 -5.33
C ALA A 170 12.62 3.73 -4.77
N ALA A 171 11.68 4.59 -5.14
CA ALA A 171 10.27 4.45 -4.84
C ALA A 171 9.43 5.16 -5.91
N TYR A 172 8.21 4.67 -6.15
CA TYR A 172 7.30 5.29 -7.11
C TYR A 172 6.07 5.84 -6.38
N LEU A 173 5.86 7.15 -6.47
CA LEU A 173 4.65 7.77 -5.97
C LEU A 173 3.62 7.81 -7.10
N ASN A 174 2.49 7.14 -6.92
CA ASN A 174 1.35 7.23 -7.82
C ASN A 174 0.59 8.53 -7.54
N THR A 175 0.57 9.44 -8.51
CA THR A 175 -0.02 10.77 -8.32
C THR A 175 -1.55 10.77 -8.33
N ALA A 176 -2.18 9.68 -8.79
CA ALA A 176 -3.65 9.57 -8.80
C ALA A 176 -4.24 9.23 -7.43
N ASN A 177 -3.47 8.56 -6.54
CA ASN A 177 -3.96 8.12 -5.23
C ASN A 177 -2.95 8.22 -4.08
N PHE A 178 -1.75 8.75 -4.35
CA PHE A 178 -0.65 8.90 -3.40
C PHE A 178 -0.26 7.58 -2.71
N ASN A 179 -0.44 6.44 -3.41
CA ASN A 179 0.15 5.18 -3.02
C ASN A 179 1.61 5.10 -3.48
N ILE A 180 2.47 4.58 -2.61
CA ILE A 180 3.83 4.20 -2.94
C ILE A 180 3.75 2.85 -3.65
N ASP A 181 3.62 2.88 -4.98
CA ASP A 181 3.49 1.67 -5.80
C ASP A 181 4.76 0.82 -5.65
N TYR A 182 4.57 -0.48 -5.40
CA TYR A 182 5.63 -1.47 -5.14
C TYR A 182 6.46 -1.26 -3.86
N GLY A 183 6.28 -0.12 -3.19
CA GLY A 183 6.93 0.22 -1.93
C GLY A 183 8.28 0.91 -2.11
N VAL A 184 8.99 1.05 -0.99
CA VAL A 184 10.32 1.66 -0.95
C VAL A 184 11.35 0.55 -1.08
N HIS A 185 12.26 0.70 -2.05
CA HIS A 185 13.32 -0.24 -2.35
C HIS A 185 14.68 0.35 -2.00
N CYS A 186 15.55 -0.52 -1.48
CA CYS A 186 16.91 -0.19 -1.11
C CYS A 186 17.78 -1.45 -1.22
N ALA A 187 18.99 -1.30 -1.74
CA ALA A 187 19.95 -2.40 -1.77
C ALA A 187 20.28 -2.85 -0.34
N ARG A 188 20.36 -4.17 -0.12
CA ARG A 188 20.46 -4.76 1.23
C ARG A 188 21.63 -4.23 2.06
N ARG A 189 22.75 -3.90 1.41
CA ARG A 189 23.96 -3.36 2.06
C ARG A 189 23.77 -2.01 2.76
N TYR A 190 22.71 -1.27 2.43
CA TYR A 190 22.39 0.04 3.06
C TYR A 190 21.23 -0.05 4.07
N TRP A 191 20.80 -1.25 4.43
CA TRP A 191 19.79 -1.41 5.46
C TRP A 191 20.28 -0.88 6.81
N ARG A 192 19.33 -0.46 7.65
CA ARG A 192 19.58 0.15 8.98
C ARG A 192 20.23 1.54 8.95
N MET A 193 20.53 2.09 7.78
CA MET A 193 21.04 3.47 7.63
C MET A 193 19.93 4.53 7.51
N ARG A 194 18.68 4.20 7.89
CA ARG A 194 17.48 5.06 7.80
C ARG A 194 17.20 5.70 6.43
N PHE A 195 17.79 5.14 5.38
CA PHE A 195 17.54 5.52 3.99
C PHE A 195 16.06 5.56 3.64
N GLY A 196 15.32 4.48 3.94
CA GLY A 196 13.92 4.38 3.56
C GLY A 196 13.06 5.44 4.23
N THR A 197 13.46 5.89 5.43
CA THR A 197 12.81 6.99 6.13
C THR A 197 13.05 8.32 5.43
N ARG A 198 14.27 8.57 4.91
CA ARG A 198 14.53 9.76 4.09
C ARG A 198 13.67 9.77 2.83
N VAL A 199 13.61 8.66 2.09
CA VAL A 199 12.73 8.55 0.91
C VAL A 199 11.26 8.77 1.28
N LEU A 200 10.79 8.17 2.38
CA LEU A 200 9.41 8.35 2.83
C LEU A 200 9.10 9.81 3.21
N LYS A 201 10.05 10.52 3.84
CA LYS A 201 9.90 11.95 4.14
C LYS A 201 9.72 12.79 2.87
N GLU A 202 10.53 12.52 1.85
CA GLU A 202 10.50 13.24 0.58
C GLU A 202 9.22 12.93 -0.21
N ILE A 203 8.76 11.67 -0.19
CA ILE A 203 7.44 11.30 -0.74
C ILE A 203 6.33 12.09 -0.05
N VAL A 204 6.39 12.20 1.27
CA VAL A 204 5.40 12.92 2.07
C VAL A 204 5.39 14.42 1.77
N ASP A 205 6.57 15.03 1.68
CA ASP A 205 6.68 16.46 1.35
C ASP A 205 6.17 16.74 -0.07
N LEU A 206 6.55 15.88 -1.03
CA LEU A 206 6.08 15.96 -2.41
C LEU A 206 4.55 15.79 -2.50
N ALA A 207 4.00 14.76 -1.84
CA ALA A 207 2.57 14.52 -1.82
C ALA A 207 1.81 15.70 -1.17
N ARG A 208 2.35 16.29 -0.10
CA ARG A 208 1.79 17.50 0.51
C ARG A 208 1.81 18.69 -0.46
N GLY A 209 2.88 18.86 -1.24
CA GLY A 209 2.96 19.84 -2.32
C GLY A 209 1.88 19.67 -3.38
N PHE A 210 1.44 18.42 -3.61
CA PHE A 210 0.29 18.09 -4.48
C PHE A 210 -1.07 18.18 -3.78
N GLY A 211 -1.14 18.66 -2.54
CA GLY A 211 -2.38 18.77 -1.78
C GLY A 211 -2.93 17.44 -1.26
N ALA A 212 -2.11 16.39 -1.20
CA ALA A 212 -2.53 15.10 -0.67
C ALA A 212 -2.86 15.19 0.82
N ARG A 213 -3.94 14.52 1.23
CA ARG A 213 -4.28 14.33 2.65
C ARG A 213 -3.51 13.17 3.28
N TYR A 214 -3.17 12.17 2.47
CA TYR A 214 -2.51 10.96 2.91
C TYR A 214 -1.48 10.47 1.89
N VAL A 215 -0.52 9.70 2.39
CA VAL A 215 0.31 8.79 1.58
C VAL A 215 0.01 7.38 2.04
N SER A 216 -0.01 6.43 1.11
CA SER A 216 -0.31 5.03 1.40
C SER A 216 0.74 4.07 0.86
N VAL A 217 0.78 2.84 1.39
CA VAL A 217 1.53 1.76 0.75
C VAL A 217 0.77 0.44 0.89
N VAL A 218 0.68 -0.30 -0.21
CA VAL A 218 0.17 -1.67 -0.26
C VAL A 218 1.34 -2.63 -0.32
N ARG A 219 1.31 -3.66 0.53
CA ARG A 219 2.24 -4.79 0.48
C ARG A 219 1.46 -6.09 0.41
N VAL A 220 1.76 -6.92 -0.57
CA VAL A 220 1.27 -8.30 -0.65
C VAL A 220 2.31 -9.22 -0.07
N PHE A 221 1.89 -10.16 0.76
CA PHE A 221 2.80 -11.13 1.32
C PHE A 221 2.97 -12.32 0.39
N ARG A 222 4.19 -12.86 0.36
CA ARG A 222 4.50 -14.02 -0.50
C ARG A 222 3.76 -15.28 -0.07
N ARG A 223 3.38 -15.34 1.21
CA ARG A 223 2.56 -16.38 1.81
C ARG A 223 1.78 -15.80 2.98
N VAL A 224 0.72 -16.48 3.39
CA VAL A 224 -0.03 -16.16 4.62
C VAL A 224 0.94 -16.08 5.80
N LYS A 225 0.73 -15.11 6.69
CA LYS A 225 1.61 -14.68 7.80
C LYS A 225 2.97 -14.07 7.38
N GLY A 226 3.25 -13.99 6.09
CA GLY A 226 4.44 -13.34 5.54
C GLY A 226 5.72 -14.17 5.58
N SER A 227 6.64 -13.82 4.70
CA SER A 227 8.03 -14.30 4.71
C SER A 227 8.90 -13.43 5.63
N GLY A 228 10.16 -13.83 5.86
CA GLY A 228 11.12 -13.00 6.58
C GLY A 228 11.36 -11.64 5.91
N SER A 229 11.33 -11.58 4.58
CA SER A 229 11.43 -10.33 3.84
C SER A 229 10.20 -9.45 4.03
N ASP A 230 8.99 -10.03 4.04
CA ASP A 230 7.75 -9.27 4.21
C ASP A 230 7.71 -8.65 5.61
N ARG A 231 8.07 -9.43 6.64
CA ARG A 231 8.17 -8.95 8.03
C ARG A 231 9.15 -7.79 8.20
N ARG A 232 10.29 -7.81 7.49
CA ARG A 232 11.27 -6.70 7.52
C ARG A 232 10.73 -5.43 6.87
N ALA A 233 10.07 -5.55 5.72
CA ALA A 233 9.44 -4.41 5.05
C ALA A 233 8.33 -3.81 5.93
N VAL A 234 7.50 -4.65 6.52
CA VAL A 234 6.44 -4.25 7.47
C VAL A 234 7.03 -3.55 8.69
N ALA A 235 8.09 -4.10 9.29
CA ALA A 235 8.76 -3.48 10.43
C ALA A 235 9.26 -2.07 10.10
N PHE A 236 9.82 -1.86 8.90
CA PHE A 236 10.21 -0.53 8.44
C PHE A 236 9.02 0.45 8.40
N TYR A 237 7.90 0.07 7.79
CA TYR A 237 6.74 0.97 7.73
C TYR A 237 6.14 1.23 9.11
N ARG A 238 5.94 0.19 9.94
CA ARG A 238 5.46 0.35 11.33
C ARG A 238 6.35 1.29 12.13
N ALA A 239 7.67 1.17 11.99
CA ALA A 239 8.62 2.03 12.70
C ALA A 239 8.46 3.51 12.32
N ASN A 240 7.97 3.80 11.11
CA ASN A 240 7.64 5.15 10.64
C ASN A 240 6.19 5.57 10.98
N LYS A 241 5.54 4.89 11.93
CA LYS A 241 4.28 5.28 12.58
C LYS A 241 3.15 5.71 11.62
N PRO A 242 2.72 4.84 10.69
CA PRO A 242 1.49 5.06 9.93
C PRO A 242 0.33 5.25 10.89
N ARG A 243 -0.61 6.12 10.50
CA ARG A 243 -1.79 6.40 11.33
C ARG A 243 -2.80 5.26 11.29
N TYR A 244 -2.94 4.63 10.13
CA TYR A 244 -3.85 3.51 9.91
C TYR A 244 -3.06 2.31 9.41
N THR A 245 -3.37 1.16 10.00
CA THR A 245 -2.66 -0.10 9.80
C THR A 245 -3.69 -1.19 9.58
N LEU A 246 -3.78 -1.70 8.36
CA LEU A 246 -4.87 -2.61 7.96
C LEU A 246 -4.31 -3.85 7.32
N ARG A 247 -4.67 -5.00 7.88
CA ARG A 247 -4.43 -6.30 7.26
C ARG A 247 -5.46 -6.51 6.18
N VAL A 248 -5.04 -7.08 5.06
CA VAL A 248 -5.91 -7.38 3.93
C VAL A 248 -5.86 -8.88 3.69
N PHE A 249 -7.02 -9.52 3.68
CA PHE A 249 -7.14 -10.96 3.50
C PHE A 249 -8.04 -11.26 2.32
N ARG A 250 -7.66 -12.24 1.50
CA ARG A 250 -8.63 -12.96 0.68
C ARG A 250 -9.07 -14.18 1.45
N VAL A 251 -10.35 -14.28 1.71
CA VAL A 251 -10.95 -15.39 2.43
C VAL A 251 -11.72 -16.28 1.47
N GLY A 252 -11.67 -17.59 1.70
CA GLY A 252 -12.51 -18.58 1.00
C GLY A 252 -13.69 -18.97 1.87
N GLY A 253 -14.81 -19.33 1.26
CA GLY A 253 -15.93 -19.93 1.99
C GLY A 253 -15.52 -21.27 2.58
N GLY A 254 -15.69 -21.43 3.89
CA GLY A 254 -16.07 -22.71 4.46
C GLY A 254 -17.52 -23.04 4.11
#